data_AF-H0R2D1-F1
#
_entry.id   AF-H0R2D1-F1
#
_cell.length_a   1.000
_cell.length_b   1.000
_cell.length_c   1.000
_cell.angle_alpha   90.00
_cell.angle_beta   90.00
_cell.angle_gamma   90.00
#
_symmetry.space_group_name_H-M   'P 1'
#
loop_
_entity.id
_entity.type
_entity.pdbx_description
1 polymer ?
#
loop_
_entity_poly.entity_id
_entity_poly.type
_entity_poly.pdbx_seq_one_letter_code
_entity_poly.pdbx_strand_id
1 'polypeptide(L)'
;MRNQPAPPWAVFDDLLAPNRQPSRLWLHLLDDEVKPAVIYAGRPDRIVWSSIWSRRIDAQIDFELTPRRGGTDLRWTLLIDGPELEDRLKRHFCQRIGELINANLRYTYGQ
;
A
#
# COMPACT_ATOMS: atom_id res chain seq x y z
N MET A 1 1.27 9.23 -10.39
CA MET A 1 1.58 8.93 -8.98
C MET A 1 1.43 10.20 -8.17
N ARG A 2 0.71 10.15 -7.04
CA ARG A 2 0.65 11.27 -6.08
C ARG A 2 1.70 11.01 -5.01
N ASN A 3 2.40 12.07 -4.59
CA ASN A 3 3.34 12.00 -3.48
C ASN A 3 2.61 11.79 -2.14
N GLN A 4 3.32 11.42 -1.10
CA GLN A 4 2.85 11.51 0.27
C GLN A 4 3.47 12.76 0.91
N PRO A 5 2.71 13.57 1.66
CA PRO A 5 3.24 14.77 2.32
C PRO A 5 4.14 14.44 3.52
N ALA A 6 4.05 13.23 4.06
CA ALA A 6 4.88 12.77 5.16
C ALA A 6 6.27 12.32 4.70
N PRO A 7 7.29 12.40 5.58
CA PRO A 7 8.63 11.90 5.28
C PRO A 7 8.67 10.36 5.17
N PRO A 8 9.67 9.78 4.48
CA PRO A 8 9.67 8.34 4.15
C PRO A 8 9.55 7.43 5.36
N TRP A 9 10.23 7.76 6.47
CA TRP A 9 10.16 6.97 7.69
C TRP A 9 8.75 6.90 8.30
N ALA A 10 7.94 7.95 8.14
CA ALA A 10 6.57 7.98 8.67
C ALA A 10 5.64 7.14 7.79
N VAL A 11 5.77 7.28 6.48
CA VAL A 11 5.04 6.44 5.50
C VAL A 11 5.43 4.97 5.66
N PHE A 12 6.71 4.68 5.85
CA PHE A 12 7.22 3.33 6.12
C PHE A 12 6.59 2.75 7.37
N ASP A 13 6.59 3.50 8.48
CA ASP A 13 6.03 3.05 9.74
C ASP A 13 4.51 2.76 9.65
N ASP A 14 3.76 3.59 8.90
CA ASP A 14 2.33 3.38 8.67
C ASP A 14 2.07 2.17 7.75
N LEU A 15 2.94 1.92 6.77
CA LEU A 15 2.89 0.71 5.92
C LEU A 15 3.30 -0.55 6.69
N LEU A 16 4.26 -0.45 7.62
CA LEU A 16 4.72 -1.57 8.44
C LEU A 16 3.64 -2.00 9.44
N ALA A 17 2.90 -1.03 9.99
CA ALA A 17 1.82 -1.28 10.95
C ALA A 17 0.60 -0.39 10.66
N PRO A 18 -0.28 -0.79 9.71
CA PRO A 18 -1.44 0.03 9.28
C PRO A 18 -2.43 0.38 10.40
N ASN A 19 -2.42 -0.39 11.49
CA ASN A 19 -3.28 -0.18 12.67
C ASN A 19 -2.52 0.45 13.86
N ARG A 20 -1.29 0.95 13.68
CA ARG A 20 -0.49 1.56 14.75
C ARG A 20 -1.18 2.76 15.39
N GLN A 21 -1.98 3.49 14.63
CA GLN A 21 -2.70 4.67 15.09
C GLN A 21 -4.21 4.42 14.95
N PRO A 22 -4.90 3.91 15.99
CA PRO A 22 -6.32 3.60 15.91
C PRO A 22 -7.22 4.80 15.59
N SER A 23 -6.77 6.02 15.90
CA SER A 23 -7.44 7.28 15.54
C SER A 23 -7.22 7.72 14.09
N ARG A 24 -6.29 7.08 13.37
CA ARG A 24 -5.92 7.36 11.97
C ARG A 24 -5.94 6.08 11.14
N LEU A 25 -7.08 5.40 11.17
CA LEU A 25 -7.32 4.22 10.33
C LEU A 25 -7.41 4.67 8.87
N TRP A 26 -6.57 4.09 8.02
CA TRP A 26 -6.57 4.34 6.58
C TRP A 26 -6.72 3.06 5.76
N LEU A 27 -6.31 1.93 6.33
CA LEU A 27 -6.51 0.61 5.75
C LEU A 27 -7.95 0.13 6.02
N HIS A 28 -8.90 0.71 5.29
CA HIS A 28 -10.30 0.29 5.29
C HIS A 28 -10.45 -0.89 4.33
N LEU A 29 -10.56 -2.11 4.85
CA LEU A 29 -10.73 -3.33 4.06
C LEU A 29 -12.21 -3.59 3.76
N LEU A 30 -12.51 -4.10 2.57
CA LEU A 30 -13.83 -4.62 2.19
C LEU A 30 -14.02 -6.06 2.69
N ASP A 31 -15.24 -6.58 2.60
CA ASP A 31 -15.61 -7.92 3.10
C ASP A 31 -14.83 -9.08 2.43
N ASP A 32 -14.33 -8.89 1.20
CA ASP A 32 -13.52 -9.87 0.48
C ASP A 32 -12.01 -9.61 0.59
N GLU A 33 -11.62 -8.60 1.37
CA GLU A 33 -10.24 -8.20 1.61
C GLU A 33 -9.74 -8.66 2.99
N VAL A 34 -8.45 -8.97 3.07
CA VAL A 34 -7.77 -9.43 4.28
C VAL A 34 -6.64 -8.48 4.65
N LYS A 35 -6.33 -8.42 5.95
CA LYS A 35 -5.19 -7.62 6.41
C LYS A 35 -3.90 -8.19 5.82
N PRO A 36 -3.07 -7.37 5.14
CA PRO A 36 -1.80 -7.83 4.62
C PRO A 36 -0.83 -8.14 5.76
N ALA A 37 -0.04 -9.19 5.58
CA ALA A 37 1.16 -9.43 6.35
C ALA A 37 2.36 -8.75 5.67
N VAL A 38 3.36 -8.34 6.46
CA VAL A 38 4.61 -7.80 5.92
C VAL A 38 5.54 -8.98 5.62
N ILE A 39 5.83 -9.19 4.34
CA ILE A 39 6.74 -10.24 3.85
C ILE A 39 8.19 -9.75 3.93
N TYR A 40 8.42 -8.47 3.62
CA TYR A 40 9.75 -7.86 3.65
C TYR A 40 9.66 -6.41 4.12
N ALA A 41 10.68 -5.97 4.86
CA ALA A 41 10.82 -4.60 5.32
C ALA A 41 12.30 -4.17 5.30
N GLY A 42 12.68 -3.34 4.34
CA GLY A 42 13.99 -2.72 4.20
C GLY A 42 13.88 -1.23 4.53
N ARG A 43 14.07 -0.86 5.81
CA ARG A 43 13.81 0.50 6.29
C ARG A 43 14.81 1.53 5.73
N PRO A 44 14.36 2.75 5.35
CA PRO A 44 12.97 3.22 5.23
C PRO A 44 12.39 3.10 3.81
N ASP A 45 13.10 2.43 2.90
CA ASP A 45 12.91 2.62 1.46
C ASP A 45 12.01 1.57 0.81
N ARG A 46 11.79 0.41 1.43
CA ARG A 46 11.03 -0.68 0.80
C ARG A 46 10.23 -1.55 1.76
N ILE A 47 8.99 -1.85 1.41
CA ILE A 47 8.12 -2.81 2.12
C ILE A 47 7.43 -3.70 1.11
N VAL A 48 7.35 -5.00 1.37
CA VAL A 48 6.52 -5.92 0.58
C VAL A 48 5.41 -6.46 1.47
N TRP A 49 4.18 -6.28 1.01
CA TRP A 49 2.99 -6.88 1.61
C TRP A 49 2.61 -8.17 0.91
N SER A 50 2.02 -9.09 1.68
CA SER A 50 1.21 -10.17 1.13
C SER A 50 -0.05 -9.63 0.49
N SER A 51 -0.78 -10.51 -0.19
CA SER A 51 -2.06 -10.15 -0.78
C SER A 51 -3.04 -9.59 0.24
N ILE A 52 -3.82 -8.60 -0.20
CA ILE A 52 -5.00 -8.11 0.51
C ILE A 52 -6.28 -8.77 0.01
N TRP A 53 -6.23 -9.61 -1.02
CA TRP A 53 -7.42 -10.25 -1.60
C TRP A 53 -7.46 -11.73 -1.23
N SER A 54 -8.53 -12.15 -0.56
CA SER A 54 -8.75 -13.54 -0.16
C SER A 54 -8.71 -14.53 -1.33
N ARG A 55 -9.17 -14.11 -2.51
CA ARG A 55 -9.21 -14.93 -3.73
C ARG A 55 -7.90 -14.95 -4.53
N ARG A 56 -6.93 -14.09 -4.20
CA ARG A 56 -5.65 -13.95 -4.90
C ARG A 56 -4.50 -13.89 -3.91
N ILE A 57 -4.34 -14.94 -3.12
CA ILE A 57 -3.29 -15.05 -2.09
C ILE A 57 -1.87 -15.01 -2.66
N ASP A 58 -1.73 -15.25 -3.96
CA ASP A 58 -0.49 -15.21 -4.75
C ASP A 58 0.01 -13.79 -5.05
N ALA A 59 -0.85 -12.78 -4.88
CA ALA A 59 -0.46 -11.40 -5.10
C ALA A 59 0.44 -10.87 -3.98
N GLN A 60 1.41 -10.04 -4.35
CA GLN A 60 2.22 -9.26 -3.43
C GLN A 60 2.22 -7.80 -3.88
N ILE A 61 2.41 -6.90 -2.92
CA ILE A 61 2.45 -5.46 -3.21
C ILE A 61 3.80 -4.94 -2.71
N ASP A 62 4.66 -4.56 -3.64
CA ASP A 62 5.97 -3.98 -3.37
C ASP A 62 5.87 -2.47 -3.33
N PHE A 63 6.19 -1.88 -2.18
CA PHE A 63 6.21 -0.45 -1.94
C PHE A 63 7.64 0.03 -1.91
N GLU A 64 7.94 1.04 -2.73
CA GLU A 64 9.22 1.73 -2.77
C GLU A 64 8.99 3.20 -2.39
N LEU A 65 9.78 3.66 -1.43
CA LEU A 65 9.71 4.99 -0.85
C LEU A 65 10.98 5.75 -1.21
N THR A 66 10.84 6.85 -1.92
CA THR A 66 11.96 7.73 -2.25
C THR A 66 11.77 9.09 -1.58
N PRO A 67 12.77 9.62 -0.87
CA PRO A 67 12.71 10.97 -0.32
C PRO A 67 12.48 12.03 -1.42
N ARG A 68 11.60 13.00 -1.15
CA ARG A 68 11.38 14.17 -2.02
C ARG A 68 11.30 15.44 -1.17
N ARG A 69 11.57 16.60 -1.78
CA ARG A 69 11.35 17.90 -1.11
C ARG A 69 9.92 17.99 -0.57
N GLY A 70 9.79 18.01 0.76
CA GLY A 70 8.52 18.14 1.46
C GLY A 70 7.65 16.87 1.50
N GLY A 71 8.23 15.67 1.33
CA GLY A 71 7.48 14.43 1.47
C GLY A 71 8.18 13.18 0.93
N THR A 72 7.38 12.24 0.44
CA THR A 72 7.82 10.94 -0.07
C THR A 72 7.18 10.68 -1.43
N ASP A 73 7.97 10.29 -2.41
CA ASP A 73 7.41 9.64 -3.60
C ASP A 73 7.21 8.16 -3.26
N LEU A 74 5.94 7.73 -3.17
CA LEU A 74 5.57 6.36 -2.89
C LEU A 74 5.16 5.67 -4.20
N ARG A 75 5.98 4.72 -4.64
CA ARG A 75 5.67 3.82 -5.75
C ARG A 75 5.19 2.50 -5.19
N TRP A 76 4.14 1.95 -5.78
CA TRP A 76 3.73 0.57 -5.51
C TRP A 76 3.69 -0.22 -6.81
N THR A 77 4.03 -1.50 -6.71
CA THR A 77 4.00 -2.47 -7.81
C THR A 77 3.24 -3.69 -7.35
N LEU A 78 2.22 -4.09 -8.12
CA LEU A 78 1.49 -5.34 -7.90
C LEU A 78 2.27 -6.47 -8.58
N LEU A 79 2.81 -7.38 -7.77
CA LEU A 79 3.52 -8.57 -8.21
C LEU A 79 2.58 -9.77 -8.12
N ILE A 80 2.54 -10.59 -9.17
CA ILE A 80 1.65 -11.75 -9.25
C ILE A 80 2.46 -12.91 -9.77
N ASP A 81 2.56 -13.95 -8.95
CA ASP A 81 3.18 -15.20 -9.35
C ASP A 81 2.08 -16.17 -9.79
N GLY A 82 1.82 -16.23 -11.10
CA GLY A 82 0.71 -17.01 -11.65
C GLY A 82 0.26 -16.58 -13.04
N PRO A 83 -0.86 -17.14 -13.55
CA PRO A 83 -1.41 -16.74 -14.83
C PRO A 83 -1.77 -15.24 -14.81
N GLU A 84 -1.58 -14.60 -15.96
CA GLU A 84 -1.86 -13.18 -16.12
C GLU A 84 -3.30 -12.86 -15.70
N LEU A 85 -3.45 -11.80 -14.91
CA LEU A 85 -4.78 -11.31 -14.54
C LEU A 85 -5.53 -10.84 -15.78
N GLU A 86 -6.80 -11.21 -15.88
CA GLU A 86 -7.72 -10.54 -16.79
C GLU A 86 -7.67 -9.02 -16.57
N ASP A 87 -7.65 -8.26 -17.66
CA ASP A 87 -7.49 -6.80 -17.65
C ASP A 87 -8.47 -6.07 -16.72
N ARG A 88 -9.70 -6.56 -16.63
CA ARG A 88 -10.73 -5.98 -15.76
C ARG A 88 -10.36 -6.12 -14.28
N LEU A 89 -9.86 -7.28 -13.89
CA LEU A 89 -9.47 -7.57 -12.51
C LEU A 89 -8.19 -6.81 -12.14
N LYS A 90 -7.22 -6.75 -13.06
CA LYS A 90 -6.01 -5.92 -12.91
C LYS A 90 -6.35 -4.45 -12.65
N ARG A 91 -7.25 -3.86 -13.46
CA ARG A 91 -7.71 -2.48 -13.25
C ARG A 91 -8.37 -2.30 -11.89
N HIS A 92 -9.21 -3.24 -11.48
CA HIS A 92 -9.88 -3.20 -10.19
C HIS A 92 -8.87 -3.20 -9.02
N PHE A 93 -7.88 -4.10 -9.05
CA PHE A 93 -6.84 -4.18 -8.02
C PHE A 93 -6.00 -2.90 -7.96
N CYS A 94 -5.58 -2.39 -9.13
CA CYS A 94 -4.81 -1.15 -9.22
C CYS A 94 -5.59 0.06 -8.69
N GLN A 95 -6.89 0.14 -9.01
CA GLN A 95 -7.77 1.19 -8.50
C GLN A 95 -7.87 1.12 -6.97
N ARG A 96 -8.03 -0.09 -6.43
CA ARG A 96 -8.20 -0.31 -5.00
C ARG A 96 -6.96 0.04 -4.17
N ILE A 97 -5.78 -0.40 -4.59
CA ILE A 97 -4.51 0.04 -3.98
C ILE A 97 -4.33 1.54 -4.14
N GLY A 98 -4.69 2.09 -5.29
CA GLY A 98 -4.69 3.51 -5.55
C GLY A 98 -5.52 4.30 -4.53
N GLU A 99 -6.70 3.80 -4.16
CA GLU A 99 -7.59 4.40 -3.15
C GLU A 99 -6.98 4.32 -1.75
N LEU A 100 -6.56 3.14 -1.30
CA LEU A 100 -5.96 2.95 0.03
C LEU A 100 -4.74 3.87 0.25
N ILE A 101 -3.89 3.99 -0.78
CA ILE A 101 -2.62 4.71 -0.67
C ILE A 101 -2.74 6.20 -1.02
N ASN A 102 -3.37 6.55 -2.14
CA ASN A 102 -3.39 7.95 -2.60
C ASN A 102 -4.56 8.76 -2.03
N ALA A 103 -5.61 8.10 -1.54
CA ALA A 103 -6.68 8.76 -0.81
C ALA A 103 -6.48 8.52 0.69
N ASN A 104 -6.76 7.31 1.19
CA ASN A 104 -6.93 7.11 2.63
C ASN A 104 -5.66 7.42 3.43
N LEU A 105 -4.52 6.81 3.07
CA LEU A 105 -3.25 7.07 3.76
C LEU A 105 -2.86 8.55 3.67
N ARG A 106 -2.99 9.14 2.48
CA ARG A 106 -2.66 10.55 2.25
C ARG A 106 -3.52 11.49 3.10
N TYR A 107 -4.83 11.23 3.20
CA TYR A 107 -5.76 12.01 4.04
C TYR A 107 -5.35 12.00 5.50
N THR A 108 -4.79 10.89 6.00
CA THR A 108 -4.33 10.86 7.40
C THR A 108 -3.22 11.87 7.70
N TYR A 109 -2.50 12.35 6.68
CA TYR A 109 -1.46 13.36 6.82
C TYR A 109 -1.98 14.80 6.64
N GLY A 110 -3.30 15.00 6.59
CA GLY A 110 -3.93 16.33 6.55
C GLY A 110 -4.05 16.94 5.15
N GLN A 111 -4.25 16.11 4.12
CA GLN A 111 -4.46 16.52 2.72
C GLN A 111 -5.76 15.92 2.19
#